data_AF-A0A087UHA9-F1
#
_entry.id   AF-A0A087UHA9-F1
#
_cell.length_a   1.000
_cell.length_b   1.000
_cell.length_c   1.000
_cell.angle_alpha   90.00
_cell.angle_beta   90.00
_cell.angle_gamma   90.00
#
_symmetry.space_group_name_H-M   'P 1'
#
loop_
_entity.id
_entity.type
_entity.pdbx_description
1 polymer ?
#
loop_
_entity_poly.entity_id
_entity_poly.type
_entity_poly.pdbx_seq_one_letter_code
_entity_poly.pdbx_strand_id
1 'polypeptide(L)'
;MDDIIDDNTFLLLDVSDDSYTNSELSCNILDYSSVDSCSEFSSDEDLISARNFIKTDVENPPPPCPRFNFTGIPAVNVQFDDTFGELQFYVIFIDSSLMTKIVEETNRYVKQCVQSSIAGKFSKSKFWKETTVEEMHIFFALTILQGIIKKPGIDQYWSKRHSTYTSFFSQVMSHF
;
A
#
# COMPACT_ATOMS: atom_id res chain seq x y z
N MET A 1 42.90 -35.94 33.82
CA MET A 1 41.45 -35.75 34.01
C MET A 1 41.29 -34.80 35.18
N ASP A 2 41.93 -33.64 35.13
CA ASP A 2 41.72 -32.49 34.22
C ASP A 2 40.70 -31.55 34.84
N ASP A 3 41.28 -30.46 35.34
CA ASP A 3 40.74 -29.20 35.81
C ASP A 3 39.66 -28.64 34.82
N ILE A 4 38.77 -27.71 35.16
CA ILE A 4 39.02 -26.33 35.58
C ILE A 4 37.69 -25.72 36.07
N ILE A 5 37.75 -25.05 37.21
CA ILE A 5 36.84 -23.97 37.63
C ILE A 5 37.19 -22.75 36.79
N ASP A 6 36.26 -22.19 36.01
CA ASP A 6 36.46 -20.85 35.43
C ASP A 6 35.58 -19.83 36.15
N ASP A 7 36.29 -19.02 36.93
CA ASP A 7 35.89 -17.74 37.48
C ASP A 7 36.60 -16.65 36.65
N ASN A 8 36.01 -15.46 36.59
CA ASN A 8 36.39 -14.23 35.85
C ASN A 8 35.74 -14.00 34.47
N THR A 9 34.83 -13.04 34.32
CA THR A 9 34.98 -11.57 34.50
C THR A 9 35.81 -10.92 33.39
N PHE A 10 35.09 -10.15 32.57
CA PHE A 10 35.52 -8.93 31.87
C PHE A 10 36.30 -9.04 30.55
N LEU A 11 35.56 -8.97 29.43
CA LEU A 11 35.86 -7.99 28.38
C LEU A 11 34.56 -7.32 27.92
N LEU A 12 34.31 -6.15 28.52
CA LEU A 12 33.62 -5.05 27.87
C LEU A 12 34.43 -4.66 26.64
N LEU A 13 33.87 -4.93 25.45
CA LEU A 13 34.17 -4.15 24.27
C LEU A 13 32.85 -3.61 23.72
N ASP A 14 32.96 -2.35 23.39
CA ASP A 14 31.97 -1.30 23.35
C ASP A 14 31.46 -1.14 21.91
N VAL A 15 30.25 -0.58 21.76
CA VAL A 15 29.69 0.01 20.52
C VAL A 15 29.38 -1.00 19.39
N SER A 16 28.14 -1.27 18.99
CA SER A 16 27.14 -0.30 18.52
C SER A 16 25.72 -0.71 18.87
N ASP A 17 24.99 0.27 19.36
CA ASP A 17 23.54 0.37 19.41
C ASP A 17 22.96 0.32 17.99
N ASP A 18 22.58 -0.87 17.51
CA ASP A 18 21.61 -0.95 16.41
C ASP A 18 20.20 -0.88 17.02
N SER A 19 19.89 0.29 17.59
CA SER A 19 18.53 0.77 17.62
C SER A 19 18.06 0.81 16.17
N TYR A 20 17.46 -0.28 15.69
CA TYR A 20 16.56 -0.21 14.56
C TYR A 20 15.39 0.64 15.06
N THR A 21 15.58 1.96 14.93
CA THR A 21 14.53 2.93 15.02
C THR A 21 13.42 2.36 14.14
N ASN A 22 12.30 2.02 14.76
CA ASN A 22 11.03 2.01 14.10
C ASN A 22 10.91 3.39 13.47
N SER A 23 11.39 3.54 12.23
CA SER A 23 10.79 4.45 11.30
C SER A 23 9.42 3.85 11.05
N GLU A 24 8.54 4.01 12.05
CA GLU A 24 7.15 4.29 11.78
C GLU A 24 7.13 5.18 10.55
N LEU A 25 6.22 4.87 9.63
CA LEU A 25 5.84 5.80 8.59
C LEU A 25 5.39 7.10 9.29
N SER A 26 6.32 7.96 9.66
CA SER A 26 6.13 9.39 9.54
C SER A 26 6.32 9.68 8.05
N CYS A 27 5.39 9.18 7.24
CA CYS A 27 4.87 10.05 6.22
C CYS A 27 4.39 11.26 7.02
N ASN A 28 5.26 12.27 7.14
CA ASN A 28 4.83 13.59 7.53
C ASN A 28 3.59 13.81 6.67
N ILE A 29 2.45 13.94 7.34
CA ILE A 29 1.30 14.61 6.77
C ILE A 29 1.84 16.02 6.56
N LEU A 30 2.60 16.17 5.47
CA LEU A 30 2.94 17.46 4.92
C LEU A 30 1.57 18.00 4.58
N ASP A 31 1.23 19.06 5.31
CA ASP A 31 0.24 20.05 4.96
C ASP A 31 0.07 20.06 3.44
N TYR A 32 -0.97 19.36 2.97
CA TYR A 32 -1.34 19.25 1.57
C TYR A 32 -2.03 20.56 1.19
N SER A 33 -1.37 21.67 1.46
CA SER A 33 -1.80 22.99 1.06
C SER A 33 -0.61 23.70 0.44
N SER A 34 -0.84 24.08 -0.81
CA SER A 34 -0.03 24.99 -1.62
C SER A 34 1.20 24.38 -2.32
N VAL A 35 1.11 24.44 -3.66
CA VAL A 35 2.16 24.30 -4.69
C VAL A 35 2.46 22.93 -5.29
N ASP A 36 1.44 22.08 -5.50
CA ASP A 36 1.52 21.14 -6.63
C ASP A 36 0.74 21.72 -7.82
N SER A 37 1.46 22.43 -8.70
CA SER A 37 0.94 22.81 -10.00
C SER A 37 0.94 21.58 -10.92
N CYS A 38 0.12 20.59 -10.57
CA CYS A 38 -0.25 19.52 -11.48
C CYS A 38 -1.11 20.11 -12.60
N SER A 39 -0.47 20.61 -13.66
CA SER A 39 -1.14 20.96 -14.90
C SER A 39 -1.46 19.69 -15.69
N GLU A 40 -2.32 18.83 -15.13
CA GLU A 40 -3.10 17.92 -15.96
C GLU A 40 -4.42 18.62 -16.26
N PHE A 41 -4.66 18.82 -17.55
CA PHE A 41 -5.92 19.28 -18.11
C PHE A 41 -6.99 18.20 -17.87
N SER A 42 -7.44 18.08 -16.62
CA SER A 42 -8.69 17.39 -16.28
C SER A 42 -9.75 18.47 -16.29
N SER A 43 -10.53 18.49 -17.38
CA SER A 43 -11.59 19.45 -17.66
C SER A 43 -12.76 19.42 -16.66
N ASP A 44 -12.67 18.62 -15.61
CA ASP A 44 -13.71 18.39 -14.64
C ASP A 44 -13.47 19.28 -13.41
N GLU A 45 -13.76 20.58 -13.58
CA GLU A 45 -13.81 21.59 -12.50
C GLU A 45 -14.56 21.11 -11.25
N ASP A 46 -15.51 20.18 -11.42
CA ASP A 46 -16.35 19.63 -10.36
C ASP A 46 -15.58 18.83 -9.29
N LEU A 47 -14.42 18.25 -9.61
CA LEU A 47 -13.67 17.41 -8.66
C LEU A 47 -12.70 18.19 -7.76
N ILE A 48 -12.44 19.46 -8.08
CA ILE A 48 -11.53 20.31 -7.30
C ILE A 48 -12.10 20.54 -5.90
N SER A 49 -13.42 20.72 -5.78
CA SER A 49 -14.11 20.89 -4.51
C SER A 49 -14.01 19.66 -3.61
N ALA A 50 -13.98 18.45 -4.19
CA ALA A 50 -13.92 17.19 -3.45
C ALA A 50 -12.58 16.95 -2.74
N ARG A 51 -11.52 17.69 -3.09
CA ARG A 51 -10.20 17.61 -2.44
C ARG A 51 -10.06 18.50 -1.21
N ASN A 52 -11.07 19.29 -0.88
CA ASN A 52 -11.04 20.14 0.31
C ASN A 52 -11.42 19.33 1.55
N PHE A 53 -10.42 18.75 2.23
CA PHE A 53 -10.62 18.16 3.54
C PHE A 53 -10.86 19.27 4.58
N ILE A 54 -12.05 19.29 5.18
CA ILE A 54 -12.41 20.24 6.24
C ILE A 54 -12.35 19.52 7.58
N LYS A 55 -11.73 20.15 8.59
CA LYS A 55 -11.72 19.65 9.97
C LYS A 55 -13.16 19.62 10.50
N THR A 56 -13.63 18.45 10.90
CA THR A 56 -14.95 18.29 11.51
C THR A 56 -14.96 18.93 12.90
N ASP A 57 -15.85 19.89 13.13
CA ASP A 57 -16.16 20.38 14.46
C ASP A 57 -16.95 19.30 15.22
N VAL A 58 -16.32 18.71 16.23
CA VAL A 58 -16.90 17.61 17.02
C VAL A 58 -17.96 18.12 17.99
N GLU A 59 -17.86 19.38 18.41
CA GLU A 59 -18.81 20.01 19.34
C GLU A 59 -20.09 20.47 18.61
N ASN A 60 -19.98 20.74 17.31
CA ASN A 60 -21.11 21.12 16.47
C ASN A 60 -21.05 20.42 15.10
N PRO A 61 -21.35 19.10 15.04
CA PRO A 61 -21.26 18.36 13.80
C PRO A 61 -22.31 18.83 12.79
N PRO A 62 -22.00 18.82 11.48
CA PRO A 62 -22.99 19.09 10.47
C PRO A 62 -24.15 18.09 10.57
N PRO A 63 -25.38 18.49 10.17
CA PRO A 63 -26.51 17.57 10.13
C PRO A 63 -26.14 16.34 9.27
N PRO A 64 -26.60 15.13 9.66
CA PRO A 64 -26.31 13.92 8.90
C PRO A 64 -26.68 14.09 7.43
N CYS A 65 -25.82 13.61 6.53
CA CYS A 65 -26.14 13.59 5.10
C CYS A 65 -27.52 12.95 4.89
N PRO A 66 -28.38 13.52 4.02
CA PRO A 66 -29.67 12.93 3.71
C PRO A 66 -29.51 11.46 3.34
N ARG A 67 -30.31 10.59 3.95
CA ARG A 67 -30.34 9.18 3.55
C ARG A 67 -31.03 9.09 2.20
N PHE A 68 -30.25 8.84 1.15
CA PHE A 68 -30.79 8.52 -0.16
C PHE A 68 -31.23 7.06 -0.16
N ASN A 69 -32.50 6.81 -0.46
CA ASN A 69 -32.97 5.46 -0.69
C ASN A 69 -32.33 4.93 -1.99
N PHE A 70 -31.90 3.68 -1.97
CA PHE A 70 -31.46 3.02 -3.19
C PHE A 70 -32.65 2.89 -4.14
N THR A 71 -32.59 3.58 -5.29
CA THR A 71 -33.63 3.55 -6.33
C THR A 71 -33.33 2.55 -7.44
N GLY A 72 -32.14 1.96 -7.44
CA GLY A 72 -31.76 0.91 -8.37
C GLY A 72 -32.52 -0.38 -8.11
N ILE A 73 -32.64 -1.21 -9.15
CA ILE A 73 -33.18 -2.56 -9.00
C ILE A 73 -32.11 -3.41 -8.26
N PRO A 74 -32.41 -4.01 -7.10
CA PRO A 74 -31.48 -4.89 -6.40
C PRO A 74 -31.31 -6.19 -7.19
N ALA A 75 -30.35 -6.20 -8.11
CA ALA A 75 -30.03 -7.34 -8.96
C ALA A 75 -28.60 -7.21 -9.48
N VAL A 76 -28.03 -8.32 -9.96
CA VAL A 76 -26.83 -8.25 -10.78
C VAL A 76 -27.23 -7.86 -12.20
N ASN A 77 -26.84 -6.66 -12.61
CA ASN A 77 -27.17 -6.11 -13.92
C ASN A 77 -26.09 -6.40 -14.98
N VAL A 78 -25.20 -7.37 -14.72
CA VAL A 78 -24.14 -7.79 -15.63
C VAL A 78 -24.41 -9.23 -16.04
N GLN A 79 -24.21 -9.55 -17.32
CA GLN A 79 -24.31 -10.92 -17.78
C GLN A 79 -23.01 -11.66 -17.44
N PHE A 80 -23.15 -12.79 -16.78
CA PHE A 80 -22.06 -13.69 -16.47
C PHE A 80 -22.02 -14.81 -17.49
N ASP A 81 -20.81 -15.21 -17.83
CA ASP A 81 -20.58 -16.40 -18.61
C ASP A 81 -20.07 -17.47 -17.64
N ASP A 82 -20.81 -18.58 -17.53
CA ASP A 82 -20.51 -19.69 -16.63
C ASP A 82 -19.12 -20.31 -16.89
N THR A 83 -18.48 -19.98 -18.02
CA THR A 83 -17.15 -20.46 -18.39
C THR A 83 -15.99 -19.70 -17.73
N PHE A 84 -16.18 -18.45 -17.28
CA PHE A 84 -15.09 -17.60 -16.76
C PHE A 84 -14.94 -17.64 -15.22
N GLY A 85 -15.78 -18.42 -14.53
CA GLY A 85 -15.67 -18.70 -13.10
C GLY A 85 -15.72 -17.43 -12.23
N GLU A 86 -15.05 -17.46 -11.08
CA GLU A 86 -15.05 -16.34 -10.11
C GLU A 86 -14.23 -15.13 -10.59
N LEU A 87 -13.33 -15.32 -11.54
CA LEU A 87 -12.47 -14.26 -12.07
C LEU A 87 -13.27 -13.17 -12.80
N GLN A 88 -14.43 -13.53 -13.36
CA GLN A 88 -15.29 -12.56 -14.05
C GLN A 88 -15.73 -11.41 -13.13
N PHE A 89 -16.01 -11.69 -11.85
CA PHE A 89 -16.38 -10.66 -10.88
C PHE A 89 -15.23 -9.68 -10.68
N TYR A 90 -13.99 -10.19 -10.57
CA TYR A 90 -12.81 -9.35 -10.43
C TYR A 90 -12.63 -8.41 -11.62
N VAL A 91 -12.74 -8.92 -12.85
CA VAL A 91 -12.54 -8.13 -14.08
C VAL A 91 -13.65 -7.09 -14.30
N ILE A 92 -14.87 -7.33 -13.80
CA ILE A 92 -15.95 -6.34 -13.85
C ILE A 92 -15.64 -5.11 -12.98
N PHE A 93 -15.09 -5.31 -11.79
CA PHE A 93 -14.74 -4.21 -10.90
C PHE A 93 -13.38 -3.59 -11.23
N ILE A 94 -12.43 -4.41 -11.65
CA ILE A 94 -11.05 -4.03 -12.00
C ILE A 94 -10.86 -4.29 -13.49
N ASP A 95 -11.48 -3.43 -14.30
CA ASP A 95 -11.37 -3.52 -15.74
C ASP A 95 -9.96 -3.14 -16.24
N SER A 96 -9.64 -3.49 -17.48
CA SER A 96 -8.31 -3.25 -18.05
C SER A 96 -7.96 -1.76 -18.18
N SER A 97 -8.95 -0.89 -18.38
CA SER A 97 -8.73 0.56 -18.49
C SER A 97 -8.34 1.15 -17.14
N LEU A 98 -9.07 0.77 -16.08
CA LEU A 98 -8.75 1.13 -14.71
C LEU A 98 -7.36 0.62 -14.32
N MET A 99 -7.05 -0.64 -14.63
CA MET A 99 -5.74 -1.22 -14.29
C MET A 99 -4.60 -0.49 -15.02
N THR A 100 -4.78 -0.18 -16.29
CA THR A 100 -3.80 0.60 -17.08
C THR A 100 -3.56 1.96 -16.43
N LYS A 101 -4.63 2.67 -16.06
CA LYS A 101 -4.52 3.98 -15.42
C LYS A 101 -3.79 3.90 -14.08
N ILE A 102 -4.07 2.88 -13.26
CA ILE A 102 -3.36 2.68 -11.98
C ILE A 102 -1.85 2.50 -12.21
N VAL A 103 -1.46 1.71 -13.21
CA VAL A 103 -0.06 1.48 -13.57
C VAL A 103 0.62 2.76 -14.04
N GLU A 104 -0.03 3.51 -14.95
CA GLU A 104 0.46 4.79 -15.44
C GLU A 104 0.69 5.78 -14.29
N GLU A 105 -0.30 5.93 -13.40
CA GLU A 105 -0.20 6.86 -12.27
C GLU A 105 0.87 6.45 -11.27
N THR A 106 0.98 5.15 -10.99
CA THR A 106 2.01 4.63 -10.07
C THR A 106 3.41 4.92 -10.62
N ASN A 107 3.64 4.63 -11.91
CA ASN A 107 4.93 4.89 -12.55
C ASN A 107 5.23 6.39 -12.68
N ARG A 108 4.23 7.23 -12.96
CA ARG A 108 4.39 8.69 -12.96
C ARG A 108 4.78 9.22 -11.59
N TYR A 109 4.09 8.77 -10.54
CA TYR A 109 4.37 9.21 -9.18
C TYR A 109 5.80 8.89 -8.73
N VAL A 110 6.30 7.70 -9.07
CA VAL A 110 7.70 7.33 -8.78
C VAL A 110 8.68 8.28 -9.47
N LYS A 111 8.45 8.60 -10.76
CA LYS A 111 9.29 9.56 -11.51
C LYS A 111 9.30 10.92 -10.84
N GLN A 112 8.14 11.41 -10.41
CA GLN A 112 8.01 12.68 -9.68
C GLN A 112 8.78 12.66 -8.36
N CYS A 113 8.69 11.57 -7.58
CA CYS A 113 9.41 11.41 -6.31
C CYS A 113 10.93 11.43 -6.47
N VAL A 114 11.43 10.81 -7.55
CA VAL A 114 12.86 10.79 -7.87
C VAL A 114 13.35 12.17 -8.31
N GLN A 115 12.58 12.86 -9.17
CA GLN A 115 12.93 14.19 -9.70
C GLN A 115 12.92 15.29 -8.63
N SER A 116 11.96 15.24 -7.71
CA SER A 116 11.78 16.25 -6.66
C SER A 116 12.72 16.09 -5.46
N SER A 117 13.61 15.10 -5.44
CA SER A 117 14.41 14.72 -4.25
C SER A 117 13.61 14.43 -2.98
N ILE A 118 12.28 14.25 -3.08
CA ILE A 118 11.45 13.70 -2.00
C ILE A 118 11.98 12.32 -1.59
N ALA A 119 12.47 11.56 -2.57
CA ALA A 119 13.19 10.32 -2.32
C ALA A 119 14.52 10.59 -1.60
N GLY A 120 14.56 10.29 -0.29
CA GLY A 120 15.77 10.31 0.53
C GLY A 120 16.95 9.55 -0.09
N LYS A 121 18.18 9.79 0.40
CA LYS A 121 19.42 9.25 -0.21
C LYS A 121 19.37 7.74 -0.49
N PHE A 122 18.69 6.97 0.36
CA PHE A 122 18.52 5.52 0.27
C PHE A 122 17.07 5.08 0.01
N SER A 123 16.22 5.96 -0.50
CA SER A 123 14.82 5.60 -0.79
C SER A 123 14.76 4.53 -1.89
N LYS A 124 13.95 3.49 -1.64
CA LYS A 124 13.66 2.41 -2.59
C LYS A 124 13.11 2.94 -3.91
N SER A 125 12.46 4.11 -3.90
CA SER A 125 11.97 4.79 -5.11
C SER A 125 13.06 5.06 -6.15
N LYS A 126 14.33 5.20 -5.73
CA LYS A 126 15.46 5.41 -6.67
C LYS A 126 15.86 4.15 -7.44
N PHE A 127 15.52 2.98 -6.90
CA PHE A 127 15.78 1.68 -7.51
C PHE A 127 14.50 1.04 -8.06
N TRP A 128 13.39 1.78 -8.05
CA TRP A 128 12.12 1.31 -8.55
C TRP A 128 12.19 1.05 -10.05
N LYS A 129 11.64 -0.09 -10.47
CA LYS A 129 11.41 -0.42 -11.87
C LYS A 129 9.95 -0.15 -12.18
N GLU A 130 9.69 0.39 -13.36
CA GLU A 130 8.31 0.62 -13.79
C GLU A 130 7.51 -0.68 -13.67
N THR A 131 6.32 -0.57 -13.07
CA THR A 131 5.43 -1.71 -12.89
C THR A 131 4.61 -1.95 -14.15
N THR A 132 4.21 -3.19 -14.39
CA THR A 132 3.34 -3.56 -15.51
C THR A 132 1.91 -3.88 -15.05
N VAL A 133 0.99 -4.00 -16.00
CA VAL A 133 -0.40 -4.42 -15.74
C VAL A 133 -0.44 -5.81 -15.09
N GLU A 134 0.40 -6.73 -15.56
CA GLU A 134 0.49 -8.10 -15.03
C GLU A 134 1.00 -8.10 -13.58
N GLU A 135 2.06 -7.34 -13.29
CA GLU A 135 2.59 -7.19 -11.94
C GLU A 135 1.56 -6.56 -10.99
N MET A 136 0.80 -5.59 -11.48
CA MET A 136 -0.25 -4.93 -10.69
C MET A 136 -1.43 -5.88 -10.41
N HIS A 137 -1.83 -6.73 -11.37
CA HIS A 137 -2.81 -7.79 -11.10
C HIS A 137 -2.32 -8.77 -10.03
N ILE A 138 -1.05 -9.16 -10.07
CA ILE A 138 -0.44 -10.01 -9.05
C ILE A 138 -0.48 -9.32 -7.67
N PHE A 139 -0.13 -8.04 -7.61
CA PHE A 139 -0.20 -7.25 -6.37
C PHE A 139 -1.62 -7.20 -5.78
N PHE A 140 -2.64 -6.98 -6.61
CA PHE A 140 -4.04 -7.01 -6.18
C PHE A 140 -4.47 -8.40 -5.71
N ALA A 141 -4.07 -9.46 -6.39
CA ALA A 141 -4.35 -10.83 -5.98
C ALA A 141 -3.74 -11.14 -4.59
N LEU A 142 -2.50 -10.72 -4.34
CA LEU A 142 -1.89 -10.84 -3.01
C LEU A 142 -2.63 -10.01 -1.96
N THR A 143 -3.09 -8.81 -2.31
CA THR A 143 -3.86 -7.94 -1.42
C THR A 143 -5.20 -8.58 -1.01
N ILE A 144 -5.91 -9.18 -1.97
CA ILE A 144 -7.13 -9.96 -1.70
C ILE A 144 -6.80 -11.17 -0.81
N LEU A 145 -5.68 -11.85 -1.05
CA LEU A 145 -5.25 -12.98 -0.23
C LEU A 145 -4.89 -12.58 1.21
N GLN A 146 -4.32 -11.40 1.44
CA GLN A 146 -4.16 -10.80 2.79
C GLN A 146 -5.52 -10.44 3.43
N GLY A 147 -6.56 -10.27 2.61
CA GLY A 147 -7.96 -10.22 3.00
C GLY A 147 -8.42 -11.51 3.70
N ILE A 148 -7.97 -12.65 3.20
CA ILE A 148 -8.40 -14.00 3.61
C ILE A 148 -7.49 -14.55 4.72
N ILE A 149 -6.18 -14.50 4.49
CA ILE A 149 -5.15 -14.94 5.44
C ILE A 149 -4.77 -13.72 6.26
N LYS A 150 -5.19 -13.63 7.53
CA LYS A 150 -4.82 -12.51 8.40
C LYS A 150 -3.54 -12.79 9.16
N LYS A 151 -2.58 -11.86 9.08
CA LYS A 151 -1.37 -11.83 9.92
C LYS A 151 -1.31 -10.56 10.76
N PRO A 152 -0.63 -10.58 11.92
CA PRO A 152 -0.47 -9.42 12.80
C PRO A 152 0.20 -8.20 12.14
N GLY A 153 1.06 -8.43 11.15
CA GLY A 153 1.80 -7.38 10.45
C GLY A 153 1.96 -7.70 8.96
N ILE A 154 2.15 -6.66 8.15
CA ILE A 154 2.30 -6.76 6.69
C ILE A 154 3.61 -7.46 6.30
N ASP A 155 4.67 -7.22 7.07
CA ASP A 155 5.98 -7.86 6.93
C ASP A 155 5.89 -9.38 7.16
N GLN A 156 4.97 -9.83 8.02
CA GLN A 156 4.84 -11.25 8.37
C GLN A 156 4.33 -12.11 7.21
N TYR A 157 3.72 -11.53 6.17
CA TYR A 157 3.34 -12.28 4.97
C TYR A 157 4.54 -12.83 4.22
N TRP A 158 5.70 -12.17 4.32
CA TRP A 158 6.97 -12.61 3.74
C TRP A 158 7.93 -13.26 4.74
N SER A 159 7.47 -13.52 5.98
CA SER A 159 8.27 -14.15 7.03
C SER A 159 8.64 -15.58 6.64
N LYS A 160 9.93 -15.92 6.78
CA LYS A 160 10.47 -17.28 6.61
C LYS A 160 10.47 -18.10 7.92
N ARG A 161 9.93 -17.55 9.01
CA ARG A 161 9.85 -18.26 10.30
C ARG A 161 8.90 -19.44 10.16
N HIS A 162 9.36 -20.63 10.55
CA HIS A 162 8.63 -21.89 10.35
C HIS A 162 7.19 -21.85 10.88
N SER A 163 6.97 -21.24 12.05
CA SER A 163 5.65 -21.16 12.70
C SER A 163 4.64 -20.24 12.00
N THR A 164 5.11 -19.29 11.19
CA THR A 164 4.24 -18.29 10.53
C THR A 164 4.43 -18.29 9.01
N TYR A 165 5.08 -19.30 8.46
CA TYR A 165 5.49 -19.33 7.06
C TYR A 165 4.27 -19.43 6.13
N THR A 166 4.21 -18.55 5.14
CA THR A 166 3.18 -18.58 4.09
C THR A 166 3.87 -18.36 2.75
N SER A 167 4.41 -19.46 2.21
CA SER A 167 5.38 -19.45 1.11
C SER A 167 4.92 -18.67 -0.11
N PHE A 168 3.63 -18.75 -0.43
CA PHE A 168 3.04 -18.20 -1.64
C PHE A 168 3.37 -16.72 -1.85
N PHE A 169 3.27 -15.89 -0.81
CA PHE A 169 3.59 -14.45 -0.89
C PHE A 169 5.02 -14.23 -1.37
N SER A 170 5.99 -14.86 -0.71
CA SER A 170 7.42 -14.73 -1.03
C SER A 170 7.85 -15.40 -2.33
N GLN A 171 7.07 -16.36 -2.83
CA GLN A 171 7.30 -17.02 -4.11
C GLN A 171 6.84 -16.17 -5.29
N VAL A 172 5.73 -15.45 -5.10
CA VAL A 172 5.08 -14.67 -6.15
C VAL A 172 5.70 -13.29 -6.30
N MET A 173 6.02 -12.63 -5.18
CA MET A 173 6.61 -11.29 -5.18
C MET A 173 7.62 -11.18 -4.04
N SER A 174 8.77 -10.53 -4.25
CA SER A 174 9.73 -10.29 -3.17
C SER A 174 9.23 -9.19 -2.24
N HIS A 175 9.58 -9.27 -0.95
CA HIS A 175 9.35 -8.15 -0.04
C HIS A 175 10.21 -6.96 -0.49
N PHE A 176 9.56 -5.81 -0.70
CA PHE A 176 10.23 -4.58 -1.13
C PHE A 176 11.05 -3.97 -0.02
#